data_AF-A0A843GSH7-F1
#
_entry.id   AF-A0A843GSH7-F1
#
_cell.length_a   1.000
_cell.length_b   1.000
_cell.length_c   1.000
_cell.angle_alpha   90.00
_cell.angle_beta   90.00
_cell.angle_gamma   90.00
#
_symmetry.space_group_name_H-M   'P 1'
#
loop_
_entity.id
_entity.type
_entity.pdbx_description
1 polymer ?
#
loop_
_entity_poly.entity_id
_entity_poly.type
_entity_poly.pdbx_seq_one_letter_code
_entity_poly.pdbx_strand_id
1 'polypeptide(L)'
;MLSKYKHVKYNLKPNKNQIPINHFTFENLDEFNQIYQYARDNFELVKPTHSQGISNNCEEKLHERYFVVRGNQRFELVIICLEGCYRFLLQNKKQKGNDVNGQQACRVIYKSADEHNIDMSKYIVEDGLEEKKNIERPHIQVLQKIMLGKRLKHVYHIDFRSSYASRICETYPELRPMYEDLFKHRKDNNDYYKHVLTNSIGCFQSLYCVDYFTRHKTKPYQFARLSRVAINGTRAKIENMIIKLRRRCMIPLLTNTDGIWYYSEDGAYHDRDEGSELCNWQNDHVDCEFLMTSEGRYQYVENGKCTSVVRGLCNLDAVQPDREKWEFGDILKIKDMYTYRFDEEVGVIKTYE
;
A
#
# COMPACT_ATOMS: atom_id res chain seq x y z
N MET A 1 1.09 35.73 7.53
CA MET A 1 1.69 34.61 6.76
C MET A 1 0.63 33.66 6.19
N LEU A 2 -0.38 33.28 6.99
CA LEU A 2 -1.35 32.24 6.63
C LEU A 2 -2.46 32.68 5.66
N SER A 3 -2.72 33.99 5.54
CA SER A 3 -3.84 34.56 4.78
C SER A 3 -3.93 34.15 3.30
N LYS A 4 -2.82 33.73 2.69
CA LYS A 4 -2.78 33.25 1.29
C LYS A 4 -3.32 31.83 1.09
N TYR A 5 -3.54 31.07 2.16
CA TYR A 5 -3.94 29.67 2.10
C TYR A 5 -5.45 29.48 2.32
N LYS A 6 -5.97 28.37 1.77
CA LYS A 6 -7.37 27.98 1.96
C LYS A 6 -7.62 27.67 3.42
N HIS A 7 -8.72 28.20 3.96
CA HIS A 7 -9.12 28.02 5.36
C HIS A 7 -10.63 28.10 5.51
N VAL A 8 -11.12 27.72 6.69
CA VAL A 8 -12.46 28.06 7.17
C VAL A 8 -12.35 29.08 8.28
N LYS A 9 -13.41 29.87 8.50
CA LYS A 9 -13.49 30.79 9.64
C LYS A 9 -13.31 30.03 10.95
N TYR A 10 -12.69 30.69 11.92
CA TYR A 10 -12.50 30.16 13.26
C TYR A 10 -13.83 29.69 13.87
N ASN A 11 -13.80 28.53 14.51
CA ASN A 11 -14.94 27.91 15.19
C ASN A 11 -14.46 27.26 16.48
N LEU A 12 -15.22 27.42 17.57
CA LEU A 12 -14.97 26.81 18.89
C LEU A 12 -15.02 25.27 18.87
N LYS A 13 -15.67 24.68 17.86
CA LYS A 13 -15.76 23.23 17.63
C LYS A 13 -15.34 22.91 16.19
N PRO A 14 -14.06 23.12 15.83
CA PRO A 14 -13.63 22.93 14.45
C PRO A 14 -13.60 21.43 14.12
N ASN A 15 -14.19 21.06 12.98
CA ASN A 15 -14.13 19.70 12.46
C ASN A 15 -13.02 19.63 11.41
N LYS A 16 -11.97 18.83 11.68
CA LYS A 16 -10.81 18.69 10.79
C LYS A 16 -11.20 18.33 9.36
N ASN A 17 -12.25 17.52 9.18
CA ASN A 17 -12.70 17.07 7.86
C ASN A 17 -13.41 18.16 7.06
N GLN A 18 -13.84 19.25 7.71
CA GLN A 18 -14.44 20.41 7.06
C GLN A 18 -13.40 21.49 6.69
N ILE A 19 -12.16 21.37 7.20
CA ILE A 19 -11.09 22.31 6.87
C ILE A 19 -10.52 21.93 5.49
N PRO A 20 -10.47 22.87 4.52
CA PRO A 20 -9.92 22.61 3.19
C PRO A 20 -8.42 22.27 3.29
N ILE A 21 -7.99 21.32 2.46
CA ILE A 21 -6.59 20.89 2.43
C ILE A 21 -5.79 21.75 1.46
N ASN A 22 -4.69 22.33 1.96
CA ASN A 22 -3.63 22.91 1.14
C ASN A 22 -2.60 21.81 0.88
N HIS A 23 -2.49 21.37 -0.37
CA HIS A 23 -1.62 20.27 -0.76
C HIS A 23 -0.22 20.76 -1.08
N PHE A 24 0.77 20.12 -0.45
CA PHE A 24 2.19 20.31 -0.67
C PHE A 24 2.79 19.00 -1.18
N THR A 25 3.78 19.13 -2.04
CA THR A 25 4.66 18.01 -2.38
C THR A 25 6.02 18.20 -1.72
N PHE A 26 6.86 17.17 -1.72
CA PHE A 26 8.22 17.30 -1.21
C PHE A 26 9.09 18.29 -2.03
N GLU A 27 8.64 18.72 -3.22
CA GLU A 27 9.23 19.86 -3.96
C GLU A 27 8.99 21.20 -3.23
N ASN A 28 7.96 21.26 -2.37
CA ASN A 28 7.57 22.44 -1.59
C ASN A 28 7.90 22.26 -0.09
N LEU A 29 8.88 21.42 0.22
CA LEU A 29 9.26 21.08 1.58
C LEU A 29 9.63 22.31 2.42
N ASP A 30 10.42 23.21 1.85
CA ASP A 30 10.89 24.42 2.56
C ASP A 30 9.72 25.33 2.93
N GLU A 31 8.75 25.52 2.03
CA GLU A 31 7.55 26.31 2.32
C GLU A 31 6.71 25.64 3.42
N PHE A 32 6.54 24.32 3.37
CA PHE A 32 5.84 23.58 4.44
C PHE A 32 6.54 23.74 5.79
N ASN A 33 7.87 23.62 5.82
CA ASN A 33 8.66 23.78 7.04
C ASN A 33 8.61 25.21 7.58
N GLN A 34 8.60 26.23 6.72
CA GLN A 34 8.40 27.62 7.15
C GLN A 34 7.05 27.81 7.84
N ILE A 35 5.96 27.23 7.30
CA ILE A 35 4.63 27.29 7.93
C ILE A 35 4.65 26.56 9.28
N TYR A 36 5.36 25.43 9.36
CA TYR A 36 5.52 24.70 10.62
C TYR A 36 6.28 25.53 11.66
N GLN A 37 7.39 26.16 11.30
CA GLN A 37 8.15 27.04 12.21
C GLN A 37 7.29 28.20 12.70
N TYR A 38 6.58 28.86 11.79
CA TYR A 38 5.62 29.90 12.18
C TYR A 38 4.58 29.37 13.16
N ALA A 39 4.04 28.17 12.94
CA ALA A 39 3.07 27.59 13.86
C ALA A 39 3.68 27.28 15.23
N ARG A 40 4.88 26.71 15.25
CA ARG A 40 5.62 26.36 16.46
C ARG A 40 5.94 27.57 17.33
N ASP A 41 6.30 28.68 16.68
CA ASP A 41 6.74 29.90 17.37
C ASP A 41 5.56 30.76 17.86
N ASN A 42 4.36 30.60 17.29
CA ASN A 42 3.21 31.49 17.55
C ASN A 42 2.02 30.80 18.22
N PHE A 43 1.92 29.47 18.23
CA PHE A 43 0.73 28.75 18.70
C PHE A 43 1.07 27.62 19.66
N GLU A 44 0.09 27.22 20.47
CA GLU A 44 0.25 26.11 21.41
C GLU A 44 0.20 24.74 20.71
N LEU A 45 1.15 23.85 21.01
CA LEU A 45 1.15 22.48 20.50
C LEU A 45 0.15 21.62 21.28
N VAL A 46 -0.80 21.01 20.58
CA VAL A 46 -1.76 20.06 21.17
C VAL A 46 -1.61 18.66 20.57
N LYS A 47 -2.02 17.64 21.33
CA LYS A 47 -2.06 16.26 20.82
C LYS A 47 -3.35 16.03 20.02
N PRO A 48 -3.27 15.38 18.84
CA PRO A 48 -4.49 14.99 18.12
C PRO A 48 -5.22 13.88 18.89
N THR A 49 -6.52 13.71 18.61
CA THR A 49 -7.29 12.58 19.16
C THR A 49 -6.76 11.24 18.63
N HIS A 50 -7.19 10.12 19.20
CA HIS A 50 -6.85 8.78 18.67
C HIS A 50 -7.24 8.59 17.19
N SER A 51 -8.31 9.24 16.74
CA SER A 51 -8.72 9.28 15.33
C SER A 51 -7.95 10.31 14.49
N GLN A 52 -6.85 10.84 15.03
CA GLN A 52 -6.03 11.91 14.44
C GLN A 52 -6.81 13.20 14.16
N GLY A 53 -7.89 13.43 14.92
CA GLY A 53 -8.79 14.59 14.78
C GLY A 53 -8.52 15.67 15.82
N ILE A 54 -9.43 16.64 15.89
CA ILE A 54 -9.42 17.72 16.88
C ILE A 54 -10.26 17.29 18.08
N SER A 55 -9.76 17.45 19.30
CA SER A 55 -10.54 17.16 20.51
C SER A 55 -11.67 18.18 20.66
N ASN A 56 -12.89 17.69 20.92
CA ASN A 56 -14.05 18.53 21.26
C ASN A 56 -14.16 18.82 22.76
N ASN A 57 -13.38 18.10 23.58
CA ASN A 57 -13.34 18.21 25.04
C ASN A 57 -12.08 18.98 25.43
N CYS A 58 -12.27 20.23 25.86
CA CYS A 58 -11.41 21.00 26.77
C CYS A 58 -12.05 22.39 26.97
N GLU A 59 -11.81 22.98 28.14
CA GLU A 59 -12.11 24.38 28.49
C GLU A 59 -11.17 25.35 27.76
N GLU A 60 -10.08 24.85 27.18
CA GLU A 60 -9.05 25.53 26.37
C GLU A 60 -9.48 25.86 24.92
N LYS A 61 -10.78 26.08 24.68
CA LYS A 61 -11.30 26.31 23.31
C LYS A 61 -10.88 27.65 22.70
N LEU A 62 -10.34 28.55 23.50
CA LEU A 62 -10.02 29.93 23.15
C LEU A 62 -8.57 30.16 22.70
N HIS A 63 -7.69 29.17 22.81
CA HIS A 63 -6.28 29.34 22.50
C HIS A 63 -5.94 28.97 21.05
N GLU A 64 -5.11 29.80 20.43
CA GLU A 64 -4.54 29.54 19.12
C GLU A 64 -3.54 28.38 19.24
N ARG A 65 -3.73 27.36 18.43
CA ARG A 65 -3.08 26.06 18.61
C ARG A 65 -2.78 25.39 17.30
N TYR A 66 -1.87 24.43 17.33
CA TYR A 66 -1.54 23.60 16.20
C TYR A 66 -1.29 22.15 16.63
N PHE A 67 -1.38 21.24 15.67
CA PHE A 67 -0.94 19.87 15.86
C PHE A 67 -0.46 19.26 14.55
N VAL A 68 0.37 18.23 14.69
CA VAL A 68 0.94 17.48 13.56
C VAL A 68 0.45 16.04 13.60
N VAL A 69 -0.08 15.58 12.48
CA VAL A 69 -0.38 14.17 12.24
C VAL A 69 0.71 13.59 11.36
N ARG A 70 1.39 12.56 11.88
CA ARG A 70 2.52 11.89 11.24
C ARG A 70 2.01 10.57 10.64
N GLY A 71 2.25 10.38 9.34
CA GLY A 71 2.03 9.14 8.62
C GLY A 71 3.29 8.69 7.89
N ASN A 72 3.25 7.52 7.26
CA ASN A 72 4.39 7.06 6.46
C ASN A 72 4.52 7.93 5.19
N GLN A 73 5.60 8.72 5.11
CA GLN A 73 5.84 9.68 4.02
C GLN A 73 4.69 10.69 3.81
N ARG A 74 3.92 10.97 4.87
CA ARG A 74 2.80 11.92 4.85
C ARG A 74 2.79 12.70 6.16
N PHE A 75 2.74 14.02 6.06
CA PHE A 75 2.71 14.90 7.21
C PHE A 75 1.58 15.89 7.05
N GLU A 76 0.74 16.00 8.08
CA GLU A 76 -0.40 16.90 8.08
C GLU A 76 -0.26 17.85 9.26
N LEU A 77 -0.23 19.16 8.97
CA LEU A 77 -0.20 20.23 9.95
C LEU A 77 -1.57 20.90 9.97
N VAL A 78 -2.14 21.05 11.16
CA VAL A 78 -3.40 21.76 11.37
C VAL A 78 -3.12 22.93 12.31
N ILE A 79 -3.57 24.11 11.92
CA ILE A 79 -3.45 25.35 12.70
C ILE A 79 -4.86 25.89 12.93
N ILE A 80 -5.16 26.27 14.17
CA ILE A 80 -6.42 26.89 14.58
C ILE A 80 -6.06 28.21 15.26
N CYS A 81 -6.36 29.32 14.62
CA CYS A 81 -6.13 30.67 15.14
C CYS A 81 -7.34 31.56 14.87
N LEU A 82 -7.34 32.79 15.39
CA LEU A 82 -8.45 33.73 15.18
C LEU A 82 -8.66 34.07 13.70
N GLU A 83 -7.59 34.06 12.90
CA GLU A 83 -7.64 34.29 11.45
C GLU A 83 -8.35 33.15 10.71
N GLY A 84 -8.33 31.93 11.26
CA GLY A 84 -9.02 30.79 10.67
C GLY A 84 -8.49 29.42 11.11
N CYS A 85 -9.09 28.37 10.55
CA CYS A 85 -8.59 27.01 10.66
C CYS A 85 -7.97 26.59 9.33
N TYR A 86 -6.70 26.19 9.39
CA TYR A 86 -5.87 25.83 8.24
C TYR A 86 -5.46 24.37 8.34
N ARG A 87 -5.37 23.71 7.17
CA ARG A 87 -4.89 22.33 7.06
C ARG A 87 -3.91 22.23 5.91
N PHE A 88 -2.71 21.77 6.22
CA PHE A 88 -1.60 21.61 5.28
C PHE A 88 -1.25 20.13 5.21
N LEU A 89 -1.13 19.60 4.00
CA LEU A 89 -0.81 18.19 3.77
C LEU A 89 0.41 18.09 2.86
N LEU A 90 1.53 17.65 3.43
CA LEU A 90 2.74 17.28 2.71
C LEU A 90 2.72 15.78 2.44
N GLN A 91 2.79 15.41 1.16
CA GLN A 91 2.86 14.02 0.72
C GLN A 91 3.50 13.96 -0.67
N ASN A 92 3.89 12.78 -1.14
CA ASN A 92 4.36 12.65 -2.52
C ASN A 92 3.24 12.97 -3.53
N LYS A 93 3.61 13.30 -4.80
CA LYS A 93 2.63 13.58 -5.88
C LYS A 93 1.54 12.50 -5.87
N LYS A 94 0.27 12.95 -5.86
CA LYS A 94 -0.94 12.12 -5.68
C LYS A 94 -0.78 10.77 -6.37
N GLN A 95 -0.96 9.68 -5.61
CA GLN A 95 -1.41 8.43 -6.21
C GLN A 95 -2.69 8.74 -6.99
N LYS A 96 -2.65 8.58 -8.32
CA LYS A 96 -3.85 8.56 -9.14
C LYS A 96 -4.56 7.25 -8.83
N GLY A 97 -5.65 7.32 -8.09
CA GLY A 97 -6.46 6.15 -7.75
C GLY A 97 -7.57 6.51 -6.79
N ASN A 98 -8.72 5.83 -6.89
CA ASN A 98 -9.66 5.80 -5.79
C ASN A 98 -9.03 4.92 -4.69
N ASP A 99 -8.21 5.52 -3.82
CA ASP A 99 -7.53 4.80 -2.75
C ASP A 99 -8.53 4.29 -1.72
N VAL A 100 -9.02 3.07 -1.93
CA VAL A 100 -9.80 2.33 -0.94
C VAL A 100 -8.87 1.92 0.18
N ASN A 101 -9.01 2.52 1.36
CA ASN A 101 -8.23 2.08 2.51
C ASN A 101 -8.74 0.71 3.02
N GLY A 102 -7.95 0.04 3.87
CA GLY A 102 -8.30 -1.30 4.37
C GLY A 102 -9.66 -1.38 5.07
N GLN A 103 -10.09 -0.34 5.80
CA GLN A 103 -11.41 -0.34 6.44
C GLN A 103 -12.54 -0.23 5.42
N GLN A 104 -12.38 0.61 4.40
CA GLN A 104 -13.34 0.71 3.29
C GLN A 104 -13.41 -0.60 2.51
N ALA A 105 -12.25 -1.21 2.22
CA ALA A 105 -12.17 -2.50 1.55
C ALA A 105 -12.90 -3.58 2.35
N CYS A 106 -12.67 -3.66 3.66
CA CYS A 106 -13.36 -4.60 4.55
C CYS A 106 -14.88 -4.41 4.52
N ARG A 107 -15.38 -3.17 4.50
CA ARG A 107 -16.83 -2.90 4.36
C ARG A 107 -17.41 -3.43 3.05
N VAL A 108 -16.67 -3.32 1.95
CA VAL A 108 -17.09 -3.88 0.66
C VAL A 108 -17.15 -5.41 0.73
N ILE A 109 -16.18 -6.05 1.40
CA ILE A 109 -16.23 -7.50 1.64
C ILE A 109 -17.48 -7.89 2.43
N TYR A 110 -17.81 -7.20 3.53
CA TYR A 110 -19.04 -7.48 4.29
C TYR A 110 -20.30 -7.32 3.45
N LYS A 111 -20.42 -6.23 2.69
CA LYS A 111 -21.58 -6.02 1.81
C LYS A 111 -21.71 -7.13 0.77
N SER A 112 -20.59 -7.53 0.18
CA SER A 112 -20.56 -8.60 -0.82
C SER A 112 -20.87 -9.96 -0.18
N ALA A 113 -20.43 -10.21 1.07
CA ALA A 113 -20.77 -11.41 1.82
C ALA A 113 -22.28 -11.52 2.07
N ASP A 114 -22.91 -10.43 2.52
CA ASP A 114 -24.36 -10.35 2.72
C ASP A 114 -25.14 -10.63 1.42
N GLU A 115 -24.71 -10.02 0.31
CA GLU A 115 -25.32 -10.23 -1.02
C GLU A 115 -25.27 -11.70 -1.46
N HIS A 116 -24.28 -12.46 -0.98
CA HIS A 116 -24.09 -13.88 -1.24
C HIS A 116 -24.57 -14.79 -0.10
N ASN A 117 -25.30 -14.26 0.90
CA ASN A 117 -25.77 -14.99 2.09
C ASN A 117 -24.65 -15.67 2.90
N ILE A 118 -23.47 -15.04 2.95
CA ILE A 118 -22.30 -15.52 3.69
C ILE A 118 -22.24 -14.79 5.04
N ASP A 119 -22.33 -15.57 6.11
CA ASP A 119 -22.15 -15.07 7.47
C ASP A 119 -20.65 -14.96 7.81
N MET A 120 -20.12 -13.74 7.73
CA MET A 120 -18.72 -13.45 8.05
C MET A 120 -18.38 -13.70 9.51
N SER A 121 -19.36 -13.70 10.44
CA SER A 121 -19.09 -13.91 11.87
C SER A 121 -18.50 -15.30 12.17
N LYS A 122 -18.74 -16.28 11.29
CA LYS A 122 -18.17 -17.64 11.37
C LYS A 122 -16.65 -17.69 11.28
N TYR A 123 -16.03 -16.66 10.73
CA TYR A 123 -14.57 -16.58 10.57
C TYR A 123 -13.89 -15.75 11.66
N ILE A 124 -14.67 -15.25 12.64
CA ILE A 124 -14.14 -14.57 13.81
C ILE A 124 -13.40 -15.58 14.69
N VAL A 125 -12.14 -15.29 15.00
CA VAL A 125 -11.33 -16.07 15.93
C VAL A 125 -11.33 -15.45 17.32
N GLU A 126 -11.27 -16.30 18.35
CA GLU A 126 -11.18 -15.84 19.74
C GLU A 126 -9.81 -15.27 20.08
N ASP A 127 -8.73 -15.98 19.74
CA ASP A 127 -7.35 -15.53 19.92
C ASP A 127 -6.76 -14.98 18.62
N GLY A 128 -7.26 -13.82 18.21
CA GLY A 128 -6.79 -13.15 17.00
C GLY A 128 -5.31 -12.73 17.06
N LEU A 129 -4.78 -12.44 18.26
CA LEU A 129 -3.39 -12.04 18.40
C LEU A 129 -2.44 -13.21 18.11
N GLU A 130 -2.76 -14.41 18.60
CA GLU A 130 -1.97 -15.60 18.30
C GLU A 130 -2.04 -15.97 16.81
N GLU A 131 -3.22 -15.90 16.19
CA GLU A 131 -3.36 -16.05 14.75
C GLU A 131 -2.49 -15.04 13.97
N LYS A 132 -2.43 -13.79 14.44
CA LYS A 132 -1.59 -12.76 13.83
C LYS A 132 -0.09 -13.04 13.94
N LYS A 133 0.40 -13.57 15.07
CA LYS A 133 1.83 -13.92 15.22
C LYS A 133 2.27 -15.00 14.22
N ASN A 134 1.35 -15.85 13.79
CA ASN A 134 1.59 -16.94 12.85
C ASN A 134 1.43 -16.52 11.36
N ILE A 135 1.20 -15.24 11.08
CA ILE A 135 1.22 -14.70 9.73
C ILE A 135 2.67 -14.51 9.30
N GLU A 136 3.08 -15.23 8.26
CA GLU A 136 4.42 -15.11 7.70
C GLU A 136 4.58 -13.80 6.92
N ARG A 137 5.83 -13.44 6.63
CA ARG A 137 6.09 -12.34 5.68
C ARG A 137 5.83 -12.82 4.25
N PRO A 138 5.25 -11.97 3.39
CA PRO A 138 5.16 -12.26 1.95
C PRO A 138 6.52 -12.67 1.37
N HIS A 139 6.50 -13.61 0.44
CA HIS A 139 7.72 -14.19 -0.13
C HIS A 139 8.32 -13.27 -1.19
N ILE A 140 8.97 -12.20 -0.76
CA ILE A 140 9.61 -11.20 -1.63
C ILE A 140 11.12 -11.35 -1.50
N GLN A 141 11.77 -11.89 -2.53
CA GLN A 141 13.20 -12.16 -2.47
C GLN A 141 13.87 -12.25 -3.84
N VAL A 142 15.16 -11.89 -3.89
CA VAL A 142 16.06 -12.23 -5.00
C VAL A 142 16.51 -13.67 -4.82
N LEU A 143 16.17 -14.52 -5.79
CA LEU A 143 16.53 -15.94 -5.78
C LEU A 143 17.91 -16.20 -6.42
N GLN A 144 18.37 -15.32 -7.30
CA GLN A 144 19.63 -15.45 -8.03
C GLN A 144 20.50 -14.20 -7.89
N LYS A 145 21.20 -14.08 -6.76
CA LYS A 145 22.03 -12.90 -6.45
C LYS A 145 23.14 -12.63 -7.48
N ILE A 146 23.67 -13.68 -8.12
CA ILE A 146 24.70 -13.56 -9.17
C ILE A 146 24.19 -12.84 -10.44
N MET A 147 22.87 -12.68 -10.58
CA MET A 147 22.24 -11.98 -11.71
C MET A 147 21.96 -10.50 -11.40
N LEU A 148 22.22 -10.03 -10.19
CA LEU A 148 22.05 -8.62 -9.85
C LEU A 148 22.94 -7.73 -10.71
N GLY A 149 22.37 -6.65 -11.23
CA GLY A 149 23.04 -5.69 -12.11
C GLY A 149 23.28 -6.18 -13.54
N LYS A 150 22.87 -7.40 -13.89
CA LYS A 150 23.00 -7.94 -15.25
C LYS A 150 21.72 -7.71 -16.05
N ARG A 151 21.90 -7.39 -17.34
CA ARG A 151 20.81 -7.37 -18.32
C ARG A 151 20.57 -8.79 -18.80
N LEU A 152 19.33 -9.24 -18.71
CA LEU A 152 18.88 -10.56 -19.12
C LEU A 152 17.87 -10.41 -20.25
N LYS A 153 17.89 -11.31 -21.22
CA LYS A 153 16.84 -11.46 -22.24
C LYS A 153 16.05 -12.74 -21.97
N HIS A 154 14.91 -12.91 -22.63
CA HIS A 154 14.07 -14.10 -22.49
C HIS A 154 13.64 -14.32 -21.03
N VAL A 155 13.17 -13.23 -20.42
CA VAL A 155 12.66 -13.22 -19.06
C VAL A 155 11.14 -13.08 -19.08
N TYR A 156 10.48 -13.85 -18.22
CA TYR A 156 9.04 -13.97 -18.14
C TYR A 156 8.59 -13.73 -16.69
N HIS A 157 7.32 -13.37 -16.50
CA HIS A 157 6.72 -13.20 -15.18
C HIS A 157 5.46 -14.06 -15.05
N ILE A 158 5.38 -14.81 -13.96
CA ILE A 158 4.15 -15.48 -13.52
C ILE A 158 3.44 -14.57 -12.52
N ASP A 159 2.16 -14.28 -12.77
CA ASP A 159 1.25 -13.57 -11.87
C ASP A 159 0.20 -14.54 -11.30
N PHE A 160 0.13 -14.63 -9.96
CA PHE A 160 -0.89 -15.36 -9.22
C PHE A 160 -2.09 -14.44 -8.98
N ARG A 161 -2.98 -14.38 -9.98
CA ARG A 161 -4.17 -13.52 -10.01
C ARG A 161 -4.90 -13.44 -8.66
N SER A 162 -4.92 -12.23 -8.07
CA SER A 162 -5.55 -11.97 -6.76
C SER A 162 -5.18 -13.02 -5.70
N SER A 163 -3.87 -13.30 -5.62
CA SER A 163 -3.26 -14.42 -4.89
C SER A 163 -3.90 -14.69 -3.52
N TYR A 164 -4.07 -13.65 -2.71
CA TYR A 164 -4.66 -13.75 -1.38
C TYR A 164 -6.11 -14.25 -1.35
N ALA A 165 -6.99 -13.65 -2.17
CA ALA A 165 -8.38 -14.07 -2.27
C ALA A 165 -8.48 -15.53 -2.77
N SER A 166 -7.63 -15.88 -3.74
CA SER A 166 -7.53 -17.24 -4.27
C SER A 166 -7.22 -18.27 -3.18
N ARG A 167 -6.28 -17.99 -2.26
CA ARG A 167 -5.94 -18.92 -1.17
C ARG A 167 -7.06 -19.05 -0.13
N ILE A 168 -7.76 -17.94 0.15
CA ILE A 168 -8.95 -17.96 1.01
C ILE A 168 -10.00 -18.89 0.39
N CYS A 169 -10.29 -18.75 -0.90
CA CYS A 169 -11.30 -19.56 -1.59
C CYS A 169 -10.94 -21.05 -1.68
N GLU A 170 -9.66 -21.40 -1.78
CA GLU A 170 -9.24 -22.80 -1.73
C GLU A 170 -9.44 -23.43 -0.35
N THR A 171 -9.30 -22.64 0.72
CA THR A 171 -9.47 -23.12 2.11
C THR A 171 -10.92 -23.07 2.57
N TYR A 172 -11.67 -22.06 2.11
CA TYR A 172 -13.08 -21.82 2.42
C TYR A 172 -13.87 -21.67 1.10
N PRO A 173 -14.19 -22.77 0.40
CA PRO A 173 -14.88 -22.74 -0.89
C PRO A 173 -16.22 -22.01 -0.87
N GLU A 174 -16.89 -21.95 0.27
CA GLU A 174 -18.12 -21.20 0.49
C GLU A 174 -17.95 -19.69 0.33
N LEU A 175 -16.72 -19.15 0.48
CA LEU A 175 -16.41 -17.73 0.23
C LEU A 175 -16.20 -17.42 -1.26
N ARG A 176 -16.06 -18.45 -2.10
CA ARG A 176 -15.68 -18.31 -3.51
C ARG A 176 -16.67 -17.48 -4.33
N PRO A 177 -18.01 -17.64 -4.24
CA PRO A 177 -18.94 -16.86 -5.05
C PRO A 177 -18.75 -15.34 -4.90
N MET A 178 -18.61 -14.88 -3.65
CA MET A 178 -18.34 -13.48 -3.32
C MET A 178 -17.02 -12.99 -3.91
N TYR A 179 -15.93 -13.74 -3.72
CA TYR A 179 -14.62 -13.33 -4.23
C TYR A 179 -14.53 -13.38 -5.76
N GLU A 180 -15.20 -14.33 -6.42
CA GLU A 180 -15.27 -14.39 -7.88
C GLU A 180 -16.01 -13.21 -8.48
N ASP A 181 -17.11 -12.78 -7.86
CA ASP A 181 -17.85 -11.59 -8.29
C ASP A 181 -16.97 -10.34 -8.20
N LEU A 182 -16.32 -10.12 -7.05
CA LEU A 182 -15.36 -9.02 -6.87
C LEU A 182 -14.17 -9.10 -7.84
N PHE A 183 -13.69 -10.31 -8.13
CA PHE A 183 -12.59 -10.53 -9.07
C PHE A 183 -12.97 -10.23 -10.52
N LYS A 184 -14.19 -10.57 -10.95
CA LYS A 184 -14.70 -10.25 -12.29
C LYS A 184 -14.72 -8.73 -12.51
N HIS A 185 -15.11 -7.97 -11.49
CA HIS A 185 -15.17 -6.51 -11.53
C HIS A 185 -13.84 -5.82 -11.15
N ARG A 186 -12.72 -6.57 -11.01
CA ARG A 186 -11.46 -6.02 -10.45
C ARG A 186 -10.88 -4.81 -11.18
N LYS A 187 -11.13 -4.70 -12.49
CA LYS A 187 -10.66 -3.59 -13.35
C LYS A 187 -11.65 -2.41 -13.39
N ASP A 188 -12.84 -2.59 -12.84
CA ASP A 188 -13.88 -1.58 -12.88
C ASP A 188 -13.58 -0.45 -11.91
N ASN A 189 -14.19 0.71 -12.16
CA ASN A 189 -14.07 1.90 -11.31
C ASN A 189 -12.62 2.29 -11.00
N ASN A 190 -11.74 2.17 -12.01
CA ASN A 190 -10.31 2.47 -11.91
C ASN A 190 -9.61 1.57 -10.89
N ASP A 191 -9.67 0.26 -11.10
CA ASP A 191 -9.08 -0.79 -10.25
C ASP A 191 -9.60 -0.81 -8.79
N TYR A 192 -10.76 -0.23 -8.52
CA TYR A 192 -11.34 -0.13 -7.17
C TYR A 192 -11.42 -1.50 -6.49
N TYR A 193 -11.97 -2.50 -7.17
CA TYR A 193 -12.19 -3.83 -6.61
C TYR A 193 -10.88 -4.64 -6.50
N LYS A 194 -9.88 -4.38 -7.37
CA LYS A 194 -8.52 -4.88 -7.17
C LYS A 194 -7.96 -4.41 -5.82
N HIS A 195 -8.14 -3.13 -5.48
CA HIS A 195 -7.73 -2.60 -4.17
C HIS A 195 -8.55 -3.18 -3.02
N VAL A 196 -9.85 -3.44 -3.19
CA VAL A 196 -10.68 -4.12 -2.19
C VAL A 196 -10.11 -5.51 -1.85
N LEU A 197 -9.82 -6.31 -2.88
CA LEU A 197 -9.30 -7.67 -2.73
C LEU A 197 -7.95 -7.69 -1.98
N THR A 198 -7.08 -6.72 -2.24
CA THR A 198 -5.76 -6.64 -1.59
C THR A 198 -5.81 -6.01 -0.19
N ASN A 199 -6.47 -4.85 -0.05
CA ASN A 199 -6.39 -4.04 1.16
C ASN A 199 -7.27 -4.59 2.29
N SER A 200 -8.30 -5.39 1.98
CA SER A 200 -9.10 -6.11 2.99
C SER A 200 -8.26 -7.08 3.81
N ILE A 201 -7.27 -7.75 3.20
CA ILE A 201 -6.34 -8.67 3.88
C ILE A 201 -5.53 -7.95 4.96
N GLY A 202 -5.04 -6.75 4.66
CA GLY A 202 -4.38 -5.89 5.65
C GLY A 202 -5.32 -5.48 6.80
N CYS A 203 -6.61 -5.27 6.50
CA CYS A 203 -7.61 -4.95 7.51
C CYS A 203 -7.91 -6.15 8.42
N PHE A 204 -7.97 -7.37 7.89
CA PHE A 204 -8.28 -8.58 8.65
C PHE A 204 -7.27 -8.86 9.78
N GLN A 205 -6.03 -8.46 9.59
CA GLN A 205 -4.98 -8.53 10.62
C GLN A 205 -4.80 -7.22 11.40
N SER A 206 -5.76 -6.29 11.38
CA SER A 206 -5.69 -5.04 12.14
C SER A 206 -6.25 -5.19 13.55
N LEU A 207 -5.67 -4.46 14.51
CA LEU A 207 -6.24 -4.25 15.85
C LEU A 207 -7.65 -3.64 15.77
N TYR A 208 -7.89 -2.84 14.72
CA TYR A 208 -9.11 -2.08 14.49
C TYR A 208 -10.00 -2.70 13.42
N CYS A 209 -9.87 -4.00 13.16
CA CYS A 209 -10.82 -4.67 12.27
C CYS A 209 -12.21 -4.64 12.94
N VAL A 210 -13.18 -3.96 12.34
CA VAL A 210 -14.51 -3.75 12.93
C VAL A 210 -15.51 -4.74 12.32
N ASP A 211 -16.34 -5.35 13.15
CA ASP A 211 -17.58 -5.97 12.69
C ASP A 211 -18.59 -4.85 12.42
N TYR A 212 -18.94 -4.68 11.14
CA TYR A 212 -19.74 -3.56 10.68
C TYR A 212 -21.20 -3.63 11.15
N PHE A 213 -21.72 -4.84 11.39
CA PHE A 213 -23.14 -5.03 11.72
C PHE A 213 -23.43 -4.85 13.19
N THR A 214 -22.51 -5.25 14.06
CA THR A 214 -22.77 -5.27 15.50
C THR A 214 -22.31 -4.03 16.24
N ARG A 215 -21.40 -3.21 15.67
CA ARG A 215 -20.82 -1.97 16.28
C ARG A 215 -20.33 -2.10 17.74
N HIS A 216 -20.33 -3.30 18.31
CA HIS A 216 -20.11 -3.57 19.72
C HIS A 216 -19.13 -4.73 19.86
N LYS A 217 -18.04 -4.46 20.60
CA LYS A 217 -16.90 -5.35 20.89
C LYS A 217 -16.09 -5.76 19.66
N THR A 218 -15.27 -4.83 19.15
CA THR A 218 -14.13 -5.20 18.29
C THR A 218 -13.20 -6.11 19.08
N LYS A 219 -13.16 -7.40 18.75
CA LYS A 219 -12.05 -8.26 19.19
C LYS A 219 -10.83 -7.92 18.33
N PRO A 220 -9.68 -7.55 18.94
CA PRO A 220 -8.42 -7.36 18.23
C PRO A 220 -8.16 -8.51 17.25
N TYR A 221 -7.82 -8.19 16.00
CA TYR A 221 -7.35 -9.19 15.02
C TYR A 221 -8.38 -10.30 14.73
N GLN A 222 -9.68 -10.02 14.88
CA GLN A 222 -10.75 -11.03 14.78
C GLN A 222 -10.78 -11.83 13.46
N PHE A 223 -10.23 -11.32 12.36
CA PHE A 223 -10.13 -12.05 11.08
C PHE A 223 -8.70 -12.46 10.73
N ALA A 224 -7.77 -12.46 11.69
CA ALA A 224 -6.36 -12.75 11.42
C ALA A 224 -6.16 -14.13 10.77
N ARG A 225 -7.03 -15.11 11.05
CA ARG A 225 -7.01 -16.42 10.39
C ARG A 225 -7.20 -16.33 8.88
N LEU A 226 -8.11 -15.47 8.39
CA LEU A 226 -8.30 -15.26 6.95
C LEU A 226 -7.03 -14.64 6.33
N SER A 227 -6.41 -13.67 7.02
CA SER A 227 -5.15 -13.08 6.57
C SER A 227 -3.99 -14.07 6.58
N ARG A 228 -3.93 -14.99 7.55
CA ARG A 228 -2.93 -16.04 7.65
C ARG A 228 -3.04 -17.02 6.48
N VAL A 229 -4.26 -17.51 6.23
CA VAL A 229 -4.56 -18.38 5.08
C VAL A 229 -4.16 -17.72 3.76
N ALA A 230 -4.52 -16.45 3.59
CA ALA A 230 -4.14 -15.67 2.41
C ALA A 230 -2.62 -15.60 2.21
N ILE A 231 -1.89 -15.08 3.20
CA ILE A 231 -0.46 -14.76 3.05
C ILE A 231 0.39 -16.02 3.01
N ASN A 232 0.21 -16.93 3.98
CA ASN A 232 1.00 -18.16 4.07
C ASN A 232 0.67 -19.10 2.90
N GLY A 233 -0.60 -19.16 2.48
CA GLY A 233 -1.00 -19.92 1.30
C GLY A 233 -0.34 -19.41 0.02
N THR A 234 -0.25 -18.07 -0.15
CA THR A 234 0.38 -17.47 -1.34
C THR A 234 1.87 -17.76 -1.34
N ARG A 235 2.52 -17.66 -0.18
CA ARG A 235 3.91 -18.07 0.00
C ARG A 235 4.14 -19.53 -0.42
N ALA A 236 3.35 -20.45 0.10
CA ALA A 236 3.46 -21.87 -0.26
C ALA A 236 3.24 -22.12 -1.76
N LYS A 237 2.31 -21.38 -2.39
CA LYS A 237 2.08 -21.45 -3.85
C LYS A 237 3.30 -20.98 -4.65
N ILE A 238 3.92 -19.86 -4.24
CA ILE A 238 5.16 -19.35 -4.84
C ILE A 238 6.28 -20.39 -4.71
N GLU A 239 6.50 -20.93 -3.51
CA GLU A 239 7.55 -21.94 -3.26
C GLU A 239 7.34 -23.19 -4.12
N ASN A 240 6.10 -23.67 -4.25
CA ASN A 240 5.76 -24.78 -5.13
C ASN A 240 6.00 -24.46 -6.62
N MET A 241 5.71 -23.24 -7.07
CA MET A 241 5.95 -22.84 -8.46
C MET A 241 7.46 -22.72 -8.75
N ILE A 242 8.26 -22.23 -7.81
CA ILE A 242 9.74 -22.23 -7.92
C ILE A 242 10.25 -23.66 -8.16
N ILE A 243 9.71 -24.65 -7.45
CA ILE A 243 10.09 -26.06 -7.65
C ILE A 243 9.67 -26.54 -9.05
N LYS A 244 8.46 -26.21 -9.51
CA LYS A 244 7.97 -26.56 -10.87
C LYS A 244 8.88 -25.96 -11.97
N LEU A 245 9.22 -24.68 -11.86
CA LEU A 245 10.11 -23.98 -12.80
C LEU A 245 11.49 -24.65 -12.87
N ARG A 246 12.11 -24.92 -11.71
CA ARG A 246 13.43 -25.57 -11.64
C ARG A 246 13.43 -26.97 -12.26
N ARG A 247 12.33 -27.74 -12.10
CA ARG A 247 12.17 -29.06 -12.73
C ARG A 247 12.10 -29.00 -14.26
N ARG A 248 11.78 -27.83 -14.82
CA ARG A 248 11.79 -27.55 -16.27
C ARG A 248 13.07 -26.83 -16.71
N CYS A 249 14.12 -26.83 -15.90
CA CYS A 249 15.39 -26.12 -16.16
C CYS A 249 15.23 -24.61 -16.34
N MET A 250 14.11 -24.03 -15.92
CA MET A 250 13.90 -22.58 -15.88
C MET A 250 14.54 -22.01 -14.63
N ILE A 251 14.99 -20.76 -14.68
CA ILE A 251 15.75 -20.12 -13.59
C ILE A 251 14.87 -19.05 -12.94
N PRO A 252 14.24 -19.32 -11.77
CA PRO A 252 13.58 -18.30 -10.98
C PRO A 252 14.57 -17.23 -10.54
N LEU A 253 14.26 -15.97 -10.79
CA LEU A 253 15.13 -14.82 -10.58
C LEU A 253 14.77 -14.05 -9.32
N LEU A 254 13.49 -13.67 -9.21
CA LEU A 254 12.97 -12.79 -8.18
C LEU A 254 11.51 -13.11 -7.93
N THR A 255 11.06 -13.01 -6.68
CA THR A 255 9.65 -13.10 -6.31
C THR A 255 9.17 -11.78 -5.74
N ASN A 256 7.95 -11.40 -6.11
CA ASN A 256 7.22 -10.29 -5.49
C ASN A 256 6.10 -10.88 -4.59
N THR A 257 5.12 -10.06 -4.22
CA THR A 257 4.05 -10.48 -3.29
C THR A 257 3.20 -11.63 -3.86
N ASP A 258 3.01 -11.64 -5.18
CA ASP A 258 1.99 -12.40 -5.88
C ASP A 258 2.49 -12.98 -7.21
N GLY A 259 3.80 -13.17 -7.38
CA GLY A 259 4.38 -13.56 -8.66
C GLY A 259 5.87 -13.85 -8.64
N ILE A 260 6.37 -14.31 -9.79
CA ILE A 260 7.75 -14.81 -9.97
C ILE A 260 8.28 -14.35 -11.32
N TRP A 261 9.38 -13.62 -11.31
CA TRP A 261 10.22 -13.41 -12.49
C TRP A 261 11.15 -14.61 -12.69
N TYR A 262 11.25 -15.11 -13.91
CA TYR A 262 12.12 -16.24 -14.25
C TYR A 262 12.69 -16.11 -15.66
N TYR A 263 13.87 -16.69 -15.85
CA TYR A 263 14.55 -16.76 -17.13
C TYR A 263 14.36 -18.15 -17.77
N SER A 264 14.16 -18.18 -19.09
CA SER A 264 14.11 -19.41 -19.88
C SER A 264 14.44 -19.15 -21.35
N GLU A 265 15.31 -19.95 -21.94
CA GLU A 265 15.54 -19.96 -23.39
C GLU A 265 14.45 -20.74 -24.15
N ASP A 266 13.70 -21.60 -23.46
CA ASP A 266 12.71 -22.51 -24.05
C ASP A 266 11.31 -21.90 -24.17
N GLY A 267 11.16 -20.62 -23.82
CA GLY A 267 9.88 -19.93 -23.82
C GLY A 267 9.21 -19.85 -22.45
N ALA A 268 7.94 -19.44 -22.46
CA ALA A 268 7.14 -19.31 -21.24
C ALA A 268 6.78 -20.69 -20.64
N TYR A 269 6.71 -20.73 -19.31
CA TYR A 269 6.18 -21.86 -18.56
C TYR A 269 4.67 -21.99 -18.81
N HIS A 270 4.21 -23.22 -19.01
CA HIS A 270 2.80 -23.57 -19.17
C HIS A 270 2.47 -24.83 -18.36
N ASP A 271 1.32 -24.83 -17.67
CA ASP A 271 0.74 -26.01 -17.06
C ASP A 271 -0.79 -25.92 -17.03
N ARG A 272 -1.43 -26.98 -16.53
CA ARG A 272 -2.91 -27.08 -16.51
C ARG A 272 -3.60 -26.07 -15.58
N ASP A 273 -2.88 -25.44 -14.66
CA ASP A 273 -3.42 -24.50 -13.69
C ASP A 273 -3.34 -23.04 -14.23
N GLU A 274 -2.83 -22.86 -15.46
CA GLU A 274 -2.80 -21.57 -16.16
C GLU A 274 -4.21 -21.13 -16.58
N GLY A 275 -4.54 -19.84 -16.45
CA GLY A 275 -5.84 -19.32 -16.87
C GLY A 275 -6.16 -17.89 -16.44
N SER A 276 -7.38 -17.46 -16.80
CA SER A 276 -7.87 -16.10 -16.58
C SER A 276 -8.75 -15.95 -15.33
N GLU A 277 -9.14 -17.06 -14.72
CA GLU A 277 -10.06 -17.13 -13.58
C GLU A 277 -9.37 -16.89 -12.24
N LEU A 278 -10.19 -16.72 -11.18
CA LEU A 278 -9.70 -16.70 -9.80
C LEU A 278 -9.07 -18.06 -9.47
N CYS A 279 -8.00 -18.08 -8.66
CA CYS A 279 -7.18 -19.24 -8.32
C CYS A 279 -6.23 -19.76 -9.42
N ASN A 280 -6.34 -19.29 -10.65
CA ASN A 280 -5.37 -19.58 -11.70
C ASN A 280 -4.14 -18.65 -11.61
N TRP A 281 -3.11 -19.01 -12.37
CA TRP A 281 -1.96 -18.14 -12.64
C TRP A 281 -1.85 -17.88 -14.14
N GLN A 282 -1.05 -16.89 -14.53
CA GLN A 282 -0.73 -16.67 -15.95
C GLN A 282 0.66 -16.07 -16.12
N ASN A 283 1.19 -16.14 -17.34
CA ASN A 283 2.27 -15.22 -17.72
C ASN A 283 1.67 -13.88 -18.14
N ASP A 284 1.90 -12.83 -17.36
CA ASP A 284 1.43 -11.47 -17.66
C ASP A 284 2.50 -10.61 -18.35
N HIS A 285 3.77 -11.00 -18.24
CA HIS A 285 4.88 -10.44 -19.01
C HIS A 285 5.67 -11.56 -19.70
N VAL A 286 5.89 -11.40 -21.01
CA VAL A 286 6.49 -12.43 -21.86
C VAL A 286 7.68 -11.88 -22.65
N ASP A 287 8.75 -12.69 -22.74
CA ASP A 287 9.95 -12.41 -23.51
C ASP A 287 10.51 -10.98 -23.33
N CYS A 288 10.73 -10.61 -22.07
CA CYS A 288 11.22 -9.29 -21.69
C CYS A 288 12.75 -9.21 -21.66
N GLU A 289 13.28 -8.00 -21.90
CA GLU A 289 14.60 -7.63 -21.37
C GLU A 289 14.43 -7.22 -19.90
N PHE A 290 15.26 -7.72 -19.00
CA PHE A 290 15.09 -7.56 -17.56
C PHE A 290 16.40 -7.20 -16.87
N LEU A 291 16.32 -6.31 -15.87
CA LEU A 291 17.44 -5.88 -15.06
C LEU A 291 16.96 -5.69 -13.62
N MET A 292 17.60 -6.34 -12.65
CA MET A 292 17.28 -6.16 -11.22
C MET A 292 18.51 -5.80 -10.41
N THR A 293 18.30 -5.04 -9.35
CA THR A 293 19.35 -4.67 -8.38
C THR A 293 18.91 -4.94 -6.94
N SER A 294 17.61 -5.18 -6.68
CA SER A 294 17.09 -5.77 -5.44
C SER A 294 15.66 -6.31 -5.66
N GLU A 295 15.07 -6.93 -4.64
CA GLU A 295 13.70 -7.42 -4.63
C GLU A 295 12.63 -6.32 -4.80
N GLY A 296 13.02 -5.07 -4.53
CA GLY A 296 12.17 -3.88 -4.70
C GLY A 296 12.62 -2.94 -5.81
N ARG A 297 13.63 -3.32 -6.61
CA ARG A 297 14.26 -2.45 -7.61
C ARG A 297 14.65 -3.22 -8.85
N TYR A 298 13.84 -3.10 -9.90
CA TYR A 298 14.07 -3.72 -11.20
C TYR A 298 13.42 -2.93 -12.34
N GLN A 299 13.86 -3.20 -13.55
CA GLN A 299 13.35 -2.69 -14.80
C GLN A 299 13.09 -3.84 -15.75
N TYR A 300 12.10 -3.67 -16.61
CA TYR A 300 11.88 -4.56 -17.73
C TYR A 300 11.44 -3.79 -18.97
N VAL A 301 11.81 -4.30 -20.14
CA VAL A 301 11.38 -3.80 -21.44
C VAL A 301 10.50 -4.85 -22.09
N GLU A 302 9.28 -4.47 -22.40
CA GLU A 302 8.30 -5.28 -23.11
C GLU A 302 7.68 -4.42 -24.22
N ASN A 303 7.64 -4.94 -25.45
CA ASN A 303 7.10 -4.22 -26.61
C ASN A 303 7.70 -2.81 -26.79
N GLY A 304 9.01 -2.66 -26.54
CA GLY A 304 9.73 -1.39 -26.65
C GLY A 304 9.47 -0.38 -25.52
N LYS A 305 8.64 -0.72 -24.52
CA LYS A 305 8.36 0.14 -23.37
C LYS A 305 9.16 -0.30 -22.15
N CYS A 306 9.97 0.60 -21.61
CA CYS A 306 10.64 0.42 -20.33
C CYS A 306 9.66 0.67 -19.18
N THR A 307 9.60 -0.26 -18.22
CA THR A 307 8.86 -0.11 -16.97
C THR A 307 9.82 -0.22 -15.80
N SER A 308 9.80 0.80 -14.92
CA SER A 308 10.66 0.86 -13.74
C SER A 308 9.87 0.57 -12.47
N VAL A 309 10.26 -0.48 -11.74
CA VAL A 309 9.71 -0.82 -10.43
C VAL A 309 10.76 -0.50 -9.37
N VAL A 310 10.52 0.57 -8.61
CA VAL A 310 11.38 1.00 -7.49
C VAL A 310 10.52 1.26 -6.26
N ARG A 311 10.75 0.53 -5.17
CA ARG A 311 10.06 0.78 -3.90
C ARG A 311 10.74 1.91 -3.14
N GLY A 312 9.97 2.85 -2.60
CA GLY A 312 10.51 4.00 -1.87
C GLY A 312 11.00 5.12 -2.79
N LEU A 313 11.50 6.20 -2.20
CA LEU A 313 12.08 7.35 -2.92
C LEU A 313 13.60 7.19 -3.02
N CYS A 314 14.18 7.67 -4.12
CA CYS A 314 15.60 7.54 -4.38
C CYS A 314 16.19 8.80 -5.01
N ASN A 315 17.52 8.93 -4.97
CA ASN A 315 18.23 10.10 -5.48
C ASN A 315 17.86 10.47 -6.93
N LEU A 316 17.48 9.51 -7.77
CA LEU A 316 17.07 9.75 -9.14
C LEU A 316 15.69 10.44 -9.24
N ASP A 317 14.77 10.20 -8.30
CA ASP A 317 13.46 10.86 -8.27
C ASP A 317 13.58 12.39 -8.10
N ALA A 318 14.68 12.89 -7.53
CA ALA A 318 14.92 14.32 -7.36
C ALA A 318 15.30 15.03 -8.67
N VAL A 319 15.91 14.32 -9.61
CA VAL A 319 16.34 14.89 -10.91
C VAL A 319 15.40 14.48 -12.05
N GLN A 320 14.78 13.31 -11.93
CA GLN A 320 13.86 12.74 -12.91
C GLN A 320 12.66 12.12 -12.19
N PRO A 321 11.70 12.94 -11.72
CA PRO A 321 10.59 12.49 -10.87
C PRO A 321 9.58 11.58 -11.58
N ASP A 322 9.58 11.61 -12.91
CA ASP A 322 8.68 10.82 -13.74
C ASP A 322 9.34 9.49 -14.14
N ARG A 323 9.02 8.43 -13.39
CA ARG A 323 9.60 7.08 -13.57
C ARG A 323 9.21 6.42 -14.88
N GLU A 324 8.14 6.87 -15.55
CA GLU A 324 7.77 6.38 -16.88
C GLU A 324 8.75 6.86 -17.96
N LYS A 325 9.51 7.91 -17.67
CA LYS A 325 10.54 8.45 -18.58
C LYS A 325 11.92 7.83 -18.35
N TRP A 326 12.08 6.97 -17.35
CA TRP A 326 13.37 6.35 -17.05
C TRP A 326 13.75 5.36 -18.15
N GLU A 327 15.00 5.44 -18.58
CA GLU A 327 15.57 4.57 -19.58
C GLU A 327 16.04 3.25 -18.95
N PHE A 328 16.15 2.22 -19.79
CA PHE A 328 16.62 0.91 -19.34
C PHE A 328 18.09 0.97 -18.89
N GLY A 329 18.34 0.66 -17.63
CA GLY A 329 19.64 0.82 -16.96
C GLY A 329 19.69 1.97 -15.95
N ASP A 330 18.72 2.89 -15.94
CA ASP A 330 18.72 4.03 -15.01
C ASP A 330 18.72 3.59 -13.54
N ILE A 331 18.12 2.44 -13.22
CA ILE A 331 18.13 1.90 -11.85
C ILE A 331 19.52 1.59 -11.31
N LEU A 332 20.55 1.46 -12.17
CA LEU A 332 21.95 1.30 -11.76
C LEU A 332 22.57 2.60 -11.25
N LYS A 333 21.97 3.75 -11.60
CA LYS A 333 22.41 5.09 -11.13
C LYS A 333 21.88 5.40 -9.73
N ILE A 334 20.98 4.58 -9.20
CA ILE A 334 20.43 4.74 -7.86
C ILE A 334 21.49 4.34 -6.82
N LYS A 335 21.97 5.33 -6.09
CA LYS A 335 22.97 5.15 -5.02
C LYS A 335 22.32 5.11 -3.66
N ASP A 336 21.38 6.02 -3.43
CA ASP A 336 20.79 6.26 -2.11
C ASP A 336 19.27 6.20 -2.19
N MET A 337 18.69 5.47 -1.25
CA MET A 337 17.28 5.55 -0.92
C MET A 337 17.10 6.62 0.14
N TYR A 338 15.96 7.30 0.13
CA TYR A 338 15.65 8.27 1.16
C TYR A 338 14.21 8.23 1.60
N THR A 339 14.00 8.68 2.81
CA THR A 339 12.71 8.83 3.47
C THR A 339 12.61 10.24 4.02
N TYR A 340 11.39 10.71 4.22
CA TYR A 340 11.13 11.89 5.04
C TYR A 340 10.73 11.46 6.44
N ARG A 341 11.27 12.17 7.45
CA ARG A 341 10.89 12.03 8.86
C ARG A 341 10.51 13.40 9.42
N PHE A 342 9.69 13.38 10.47
CA PHE A 342 9.35 14.60 11.21
C PHE A 342 10.36 14.80 12.33
N ASP A 343 10.90 16.00 12.41
CA ASP A 343 11.78 16.52 13.43
C ASP A 343 11.05 17.66 14.15
N GLU A 344 11.06 17.65 15.48
CA GLU A 344 10.30 18.61 16.30
C GLU A 344 10.97 19.99 16.33
N GLU A 345 12.24 20.08 15.95
CA GLU A 345 12.93 21.35 15.89
C GLU A 345 12.73 22.04 14.56
N VAL A 346 12.92 21.32 13.45
CA VAL A 346 12.97 21.93 12.11
C VAL A 346 11.78 21.62 11.21
N GLY A 347 10.97 20.61 11.56
CA GLY A 347 9.86 20.14 10.74
C GLY A 347 10.21 18.88 9.97
N VAL A 348 9.82 18.78 8.70
CA VAL A 348 10.06 17.58 7.91
C VAL A 348 11.47 17.62 7.30
N ILE A 349 12.26 16.57 7.51
CA ILE A 349 13.62 16.45 6.99
C ILE A 349 13.79 15.20 6.14
N LYS A 350 14.68 15.31 5.15
CA LYS A 350 15.09 14.20 4.29
C LYS A 350 16.20 13.41 4.97
N THR A 351 16.03 12.09 5.07
CA THR A 351 17.01 11.15 5.61
C THR A 351 17.34 10.08 4.57
N TYR A 352 18.61 9.76 4.41
CA TYR A 352 19.07 8.67 3.56
C TYR A 352 19.15 7.38 4.38
N GLU A 353 18.76 6.26 3.78
CA GLU A 353 18.83 4.91 4.38
C GLU A 353 20.19 4.24 4.20
#